data_AF-A0A9E3KBI9-F1
#
_entry.id   AF-A0A9E3KBI9-F1
#
_cell.length_a   1.000
_cell.length_b   1.000
_cell.length_c   1.000
_cell.angle_alpha   90.00
_cell.angle_beta   90.00
_cell.angle_gamma   90.00
#
_symmetry.space_group_name_H-M   'P 1'
#
loop_
_entity.id
_entity.type
_entity.pdbx_description
1 polymer ?
#
loop_
_entity_poly.entity_id
_entity_poly.type
_entity_poly.pdbx_seq_one_letter_code
_entity_poly.pdbx_strand_id
1 'polypeptide(L)'
;MMNGQELDMIGLTSQELARKLALYDRRGDLNMNLKAIGKKLGGGDGIEKLLATVISSLRPETHLYRDDHSAEAIGIWKTVLLNGFTIADVEMVAGGLSDDLFAPTEIYNRAMGCLCSEVARISAGDSDFITQSCEALLTIHAVYSDLFHAVVSAHGRAVQSKGIADHGRAFRTDISESLNRAIDDSRGLRDRTGQTSQAARGMLGKTSEVAAAAEQSALAMREAAHTAAGLIRAIEESRSEVEVAAQIATRAADRSIHAVAISEVLSEHAQAIESILGLIRDIAGQTNLLALNATIEAARAGDAGRGFAVVAQEVKSLAIHTARATDDVAAKIAAIQAATSQTVEANGAIRDIVGE
;
A
#
# COMPACT_ATOMS: atom_id res chain seq x y z
N MET A 1 62.65 18.87 -25.55
CA MET A 1 62.94 18.47 -26.96
C MET A 1 61.71 17.84 -27.58
N MET A 2 60.89 18.73 -28.10
CA MET A 2 59.75 18.39 -28.95
C MET A 2 60.27 17.90 -30.32
N ASN A 3 59.64 16.87 -30.89
CA ASN A 3 60.10 16.25 -32.15
C ASN A 3 59.50 16.96 -33.37
N GLY A 4 59.99 16.68 -34.59
CA GLY A 4 59.54 17.35 -35.81
C GLY A 4 58.03 17.28 -36.09
N GLN A 5 57.29 16.37 -35.45
CA GLN A 5 55.82 16.30 -35.56
C GLN A 5 55.10 17.44 -34.82
N GLU A 6 55.76 18.08 -33.85
CA GLU A 6 55.16 19.15 -33.06
C GLU A 6 55.32 20.53 -33.74
N LEU A 7 56.33 20.74 -34.58
CA LEU A 7 56.43 21.90 -35.47
C LEU A 7 55.27 21.94 -36.48
N ASP A 8 54.91 20.78 -37.01
CA ASP A 8 53.74 20.61 -37.88
C ASP A 8 52.43 20.94 -37.15
N MET A 9 52.30 20.60 -35.85
CA MET A 9 51.12 20.95 -35.04
C MET A 9 50.96 22.46 -34.82
N ILE A 10 52.07 23.21 -34.87
CA ILE A 10 52.07 24.68 -34.77
C ILE A 10 51.78 25.31 -36.16
N GLY A 11 51.78 24.51 -37.22
CA GLY A 11 51.52 24.91 -38.61
C GLY A 11 52.78 25.40 -39.33
N LEU A 12 53.97 25.10 -38.80
CA LEU A 12 55.26 25.56 -39.31
C LEU A 12 56.00 24.40 -39.97
N THR A 13 55.46 23.93 -41.09
CA THR A 13 56.14 22.91 -41.89
C THR A 13 57.47 23.46 -42.41
N SER A 14 58.46 22.61 -42.66
CA SER A 14 59.74 23.07 -43.24
C SER A 14 59.55 23.84 -44.56
N GLN A 15 58.46 23.57 -45.30
CA GLN A 15 58.06 24.33 -46.49
C GLN A 15 57.56 25.75 -46.16
N GLU A 16 56.77 25.91 -45.11
CA GLU A 16 56.31 27.23 -44.66
C GLU A 16 57.46 28.06 -44.05
N LEU A 17 58.36 27.42 -43.32
CA LEU A 17 59.58 28.05 -42.80
C LEU A 17 60.47 28.56 -43.95
N ALA A 18 60.69 27.74 -44.98
CA ALA A 18 61.42 28.14 -46.18
C ALA A 18 60.76 29.34 -46.89
N ARG A 19 59.43 29.33 -46.97
CA ARG A 19 58.66 30.43 -47.57
C ARG A 19 58.78 31.73 -46.77
N LYS A 20 58.70 31.66 -45.44
CA LYS A 20 58.87 32.82 -44.56
C LYS A 20 60.28 33.39 -44.68
N LEU A 21 61.32 32.56 -44.65
CA LEU A 21 62.70 32.99 -44.87
C LEU A 21 62.86 33.72 -46.22
N ALA A 22 62.31 33.17 -47.30
CA ALA A 22 62.36 33.81 -48.62
C ALA A 22 61.55 35.13 -48.72
N LEU A 23 60.52 35.30 -47.88
CA LEU A 23 59.76 36.56 -47.80
C LEU A 23 60.59 37.67 -47.13
N TYR A 24 61.29 37.31 -46.05
CA TYR A 24 62.05 38.26 -45.23
C TYR A 24 63.43 38.57 -45.82
N ASP A 25 64.11 37.61 -46.47
CA ASP A 25 65.38 37.81 -47.18
C ASP A 25 65.22 37.72 -48.71
N ARG A 26 64.66 38.78 -49.32
CA ARG A 26 64.44 38.81 -50.78
C ARG A 26 65.72 38.95 -51.60
N ARG A 27 66.80 39.46 -51.00
CA ARG A 27 68.09 39.70 -51.68
C ARG A 27 69.04 38.51 -51.53
N GLY A 28 68.77 37.60 -50.60
CA GLY A 28 69.62 36.44 -50.30
C GLY A 28 70.90 36.81 -49.56
N ASP A 29 70.95 38.01 -48.97
CA ASP A 29 72.15 38.57 -48.35
C ASP A 29 72.14 38.44 -46.82
N LEU A 30 71.04 37.99 -46.21
CA LEU A 30 70.93 37.80 -44.76
C LEU A 30 72.11 36.98 -44.21
N ASN A 31 72.39 35.83 -44.82
CA ASN A 31 73.47 34.95 -44.39
C ASN A 31 74.86 35.59 -44.50
N MET A 32 75.08 36.38 -45.55
CA MET A 32 76.34 37.08 -45.75
C MET A 32 76.52 38.18 -44.68
N ASN A 33 75.46 38.95 -44.44
CA ASN A 33 75.46 40.06 -43.50
C ASN A 33 75.63 39.56 -42.05
N LEU A 34 74.97 38.46 -41.67
CA LEU A 34 75.12 37.85 -40.34
C LEU A 34 76.54 37.35 -40.08
N LYS A 35 77.15 36.68 -41.06
CA LYS A 35 78.55 36.25 -40.99
C LYS A 35 79.50 37.42 -40.84
N ALA A 36 79.23 38.52 -41.54
CA ALA A 36 80.01 39.75 -41.44
C ALA A 36 79.91 40.37 -40.03
N ILE A 37 78.70 40.38 -39.44
CA ILE A 37 78.48 40.76 -38.04
C ILE A 37 79.31 39.89 -37.09
N GLY A 38 79.17 38.56 -37.17
CA GLY A 38 79.92 37.63 -36.32
C GLY A 38 81.43 37.82 -36.40
N LYS A 39 81.96 38.07 -37.62
CA LYS A 39 83.38 38.37 -37.82
C LYS A 39 83.81 39.68 -37.15
N LYS A 40 83.02 40.77 -37.27
CA LYS A 40 83.33 42.06 -36.62
C LYS A 40 83.24 41.99 -35.09
N LEU A 41 82.38 41.13 -34.55
CA LEU A 41 82.27 40.89 -33.10
C LEU A 41 83.44 40.07 -32.52
N GLY A 42 84.39 39.60 -33.35
CA GLY A 42 85.53 38.80 -32.89
C GLY A 42 85.30 37.28 -32.98
N GLY A 43 84.35 36.84 -33.81
CA GLY A 43 84.05 35.42 -34.01
C GLY A 43 83.35 34.79 -32.80
N GLY A 44 83.54 33.48 -32.60
CA GLY A 44 82.84 32.70 -31.58
C GLY A 44 83.03 33.21 -30.15
N ASP A 45 84.28 33.48 -29.76
CA ASP A 45 84.61 33.95 -28.41
C ASP A 45 84.00 35.33 -28.11
N GLY A 46 83.90 36.19 -29.12
CA GLY A 46 83.28 37.51 -29.00
C GLY A 46 81.77 37.43 -28.82
N ILE A 47 81.12 36.57 -29.61
CA ILE A 47 79.67 36.30 -29.49
C ILE A 47 79.36 35.69 -28.13
N GLU A 48 80.14 34.72 -27.66
CA GLU A 48 79.97 34.10 -26.35
C GLU A 48 80.10 35.11 -25.21
N LYS A 49 81.10 36.00 -25.25
CA LYS A 49 81.26 37.06 -24.25
C LYS A 49 80.10 38.05 -24.24
N LEU A 50 79.65 38.47 -25.43
CA LEU A 50 78.51 39.36 -25.58
C LEU A 50 77.24 38.74 -24.98
N LEU A 51 76.94 37.50 -25.36
CA LEU A 51 75.76 36.79 -24.89
C LEU A 51 75.84 36.44 -23.41
N ALA A 52 77.00 36.01 -22.90
CA ALA A 52 77.22 35.81 -21.48
C ALA A 52 76.94 37.09 -20.68
N THR A 53 77.28 38.26 -21.23
CA THR A 53 76.97 39.56 -20.61
C THR A 53 75.46 39.82 -20.59
N VAL A 54 74.75 39.62 -21.72
CA VAL A 54 73.29 39.73 -21.80
C VAL A 54 72.61 38.82 -20.77
N ILE A 55 73.02 37.56 -20.75
CA ILE A 55 72.50 36.53 -19.86
C ILE A 55 72.74 36.90 -18.40
N SER A 56 73.96 37.34 -18.06
CA SER A 56 74.30 37.79 -16.71
C SER A 56 73.50 39.03 -16.29
N SER A 57 73.10 39.89 -17.24
CA SER A 57 72.27 41.06 -16.98
C SER A 57 70.78 40.72 -16.76
N LEU A 58 70.32 39.55 -17.23
CA LEU A 58 68.95 39.07 -17.05
C LEU A 58 68.78 38.27 -15.75
N ARG A 59 69.84 37.59 -15.28
CA ARG A 59 69.86 36.79 -14.03
C ARG A 59 69.38 37.54 -12.75
N PRO A 60 69.57 38.86 -12.56
CA PRO A 60 69.11 39.55 -11.35
C PRO A 60 67.59 39.77 -11.30
N GLU A 61 66.88 39.72 -12.43
CA GLU A 61 65.50 40.22 -12.53
C GLU A 61 64.43 39.11 -12.60
N THR A 62 64.78 37.85 -12.94
CA THR A 62 63.77 36.79 -13.16
C THR A 62 64.21 35.40 -12.69
N HIS A 63 63.30 34.69 -12.00
CA HIS A 63 63.45 33.28 -11.56
C HIS A 63 63.21 32.27 -12.70
N LEU A 64 62.93 32.77 -13.90
CA LEU A 64 62.60 32.01 -15.12
C LEU A 64 63.85 31.60 -15.92
N TYR A 65 65.04 32.01 -15.47
CA TYR A 65 66.28 31.79 -16.20
C TYR A 65 66.95 30.46 -15.79
N ARG A 66 66.71 29.38 -16.54
CA ARG A 66 67.44 28.11 -16.37
C ARG A 66 68.75 28.12 -17.16
N ASP A 67 69.80 27.54 -16.58
CA ASP A 67 71.13 27.46 -17.22
C ASP A 67 71.08 26.74 -18.60
N ASP A 68 70.16 25.80 -18.79
CA ASP A 68 70.00 25.08 -20.07
C ASP A 68 69.55 26.02 -21.21
N HIS A 69 68.56 26.90 -20.97
CA HIS A 69 68.10 27.88 -21.97
C HIS A 69 69.19 28.90 -22.32
N SER A 70 70.09 29.17 -21.38
CA SER A 70 71.24 30.06 -21.58
C SER A 70 72.24 29.47 -22.56
N ALA A 71 72.58 28.19 -22.37
CA ALA A 71 73.50 27.47 -23.22
C ALA A 71 72.90 27.28 -24.63
N GLU A 72 71.61 26.99 -24.70
CA GLU A 72 70.87 26.88 -25.95
C GLU A 72 70.84 28.20 -26.72
N ALA A 73 70.50 29.32 -26.06
CA ALA A 73 70.50 30.64 -26.68
C ALA A 73 71.90 31.06 -27.19
N ILE A 74 72.96 30.76 -26.43
CA ILE A 74 74.35 30.99 -26.86
C ILE A 74 74.66 30.16 -28.11
N GLY A 75 74.30 28.87 -28.10
CA GLY A 75 74.50 27.97 -29.22
C GLY A 75 73.79 28.43 -30.49
N ILE A 76 72.53 28.87 -30.36
CA ILE A 76 71.72 29.40 -31.47
C ILE A 76 72.41 30.64 -32.05
N TRP A 77 72.65 31.68 -31.24
CA TRP A 77 73.22 32.93 -31.76
C TRP A 77 74.62 32.75 -32.33
N LYS A 78 75.44 31.89 -31.72
CA LYS A 78 76.76 31.53 -32.25
C LYS A 78 76.62 30.86 -33.62
N THR A 79 75.67 29.95 -33.79
CA THR A 79 75.39 29.30 -35.08
C THR A 79 74.90 30.32 -36.10
N VAL A 80 73.92 31.14 -35.74
CA VAL A 80 73.31 32.13 -36.64
C VAL A 80 74.32 33.20 -37.11
N LEU A 81 75.11 33.76 -36.19
CA LEU A 81 76.06 34.84 -36.50
C LEU A 81 77.34 34.34 -37.17
N LEU A 82 77.76 33.09 -36.96
CA LEU A 82 78.97 32.55 -37.60
C LEU A 82 78.69 31.78 -38.88
N ASN A 83 77.58 31.06 -38.93
CA ASN A 83 77.26 30.13 -40.01
C ASN A 83 76.10 30.61 -40.89
N GLY A 84 75.42 31.69 -40.50
CA GLY A 84 74.23 32.22 -41.15
C GLY A 84 72.95 31.68 -40.52
N PHE A 85 71.82 32.23 -40.92
CA PHE A 85 70.47 31.82 -40.54
C PHE A 85 69.88 30.85 -41.56
N THR A 86 69.65 29.61 -41.14
CA THR A 86 69.14 28.50 -41.95
C THR A 86 67.78 28.00 -41.44
N ILE A 87 67.13 27.14 -42.22
CA ILE A 87 65.89 26.46 -41.78
C ILE A 87 66.12 25.66 -40.49
N ALA A 88 67.28 25.01 -40.35
CA ALA A 88 67.63 24.27 -39.14
C ALA A 88 67.73 25.19 -37.91
N ASP A 89 68.19 26.44 -38.09
CA ASP A 89 68.20 27.44 -37.01
C ASP A 89 66.78 27.86 -36.62
N VAL A 90 65.87 27.98 -37.60
CA VAL A 90 64.46 28.29 -37.33
C VAL A 90 63.77 27.15 -36.57
N GLU A 91 64.01 25.89 -36.97
CA GLU A 91 63.47 24.71 -36.28
C GLU A 91 64.01 24.61 -34.85
N MET A 92 65.30 24.88 -34.65
CA MET A 92 65.94 24.93 -33.34
C MET A 92 65.34 26.03 -32.46
N VAL A 93 65.17 27.26 -32.97
CA VAL A 93 64.54 28.37 -32.25
C VAL A 93 63.07 28.05 -31.92
N ALA A 94 62.34 27.46 -32.86
CA ALA A 94 60.94 27.09 -32.69
C ALA A 94 60.74 26.04 -31.59
N GLY A 95 61.63 25.03 -31.53
CA GLY A 95 61.62 24.00 -30.48
C GLY A 95 61.97 24.56 -29.10
N GLY A 96 62.83 25.57 -29.01
CA GLY A 96 63.12 26.26 -27.76
C GLY A 96 61.94 27.08 -27.22
N LEU A 97 61.10 27.63 -28.12
CA LEU A 97 59.94 28.45 -27.75
C LEU A 97 58.74 27.66 -27.24
N SER A 98 58.68 26.36 -27.49
CA SER A 98 57.55 25.52 -27.12
C SER A 98 57.61 24.98 -25.68
N ASP A 99 58.81 24.88 -25.09
CA ASP A 99 59.02 24.31 -23.76
C ASP A 99 58.69 25.33 -22.62
N ASP A 100 58.97 26.62 -22.82
CA ASP A 100 58.50 27.75 -22.00
C ASP A 100 58.48 29.02 -22.87
N LEU A 101 57.32 29.62 -23.11
CA LEU A 101 57.15 30.74 -24.06
C LEU A 101 57.77 32.05 -23.57
N PHE A 102 57.87 32.26 -22.25
CA PHE A 102 58.21 33.57 -21.69
C PHE A 102 59.72 33.79 -21.57
N ALA A 103 60.46 32.81 -21.03
CA ALA A 103 61.90 32.97 -20.78
C ALA A 103 62.74 33.16 -22.07
N PRO A 104 62.59 32.36 -23.15
CA PRO A 104 63.38 32.49 -24.37
C PRO A 104 63.10 33.80 -25.13
N THR A 105 61.87 34.33 -25.05
CA THR A 105 61.47 35.57 -25.72
C THR A 105 62.11 36.81 -25.14
N GLU A 106 62.18 36.88 -23.81
CA GLU A 106 62.86 37.97 -23.14
C GLU A 106 64.37 37.96 -23.45
N ILE A 107 64.99 36.77 -23.43
CA ILE A 107 66.41 36.58 -23.74
C ILE A 107 66.72 36.98 -25.18
N TYR A 108 65.91 36.51 -26.13
CA TYR A 108 66.07 36.82 -27.55
C TYR A 108 65.98 38.34 -27.80
N ASN A 109 64.94 39.00 -27.29
CA ASN A 109 64.74 40.43 -27.48
C ASN A 109 65.86 41.26 -26.86
N ARG A 110 66.35 40.89 -25.68
CA ARG A 110 67.47 41.57 -25.02
C ARG A 110 68.79 41.36 -25.78
N ALA A 111 69.06 40.13 -26.21
CA ALA A 111 70.23 39.80 -27.01
C ALA A 111 70.27 40.62 -28.30
N MET A 112 69.13 40.74 -28.99
CA MET A 112 69.00 41.57 -30.20
C MET A 112 69.31 43.04 -29.94
N GLY A 113 68.78 43.62 -28.86
CA GLY A 113 69.09 45.01 -28.50
C GLY A 113 70.58 45.24 -28.24
N CYS A 114 71.24 44.31 -27.53
CA CYS A 114 72.68 44.38 -27.27
C CYS A 114 73.52 44.13 -28.52
N LEU A 115 73.09 43.25 -29.43
CA LEU A 115 73.73 43.05 -30.73
C LEU A 115 73.69 44.34 -31.56
N CYS A 116 72.53 44.99 -31.64
CA CYS A 116 72.39 46.26 -32.36
C CYS A 116 73.31 47.35 -31.78
N SER A 117 73.37 47.50 -30.45
CA SER A 117 74.21 48.51 -29.81
C SER A 117 75.70 48.24 -30.00
N GLU A 118 76.12 46.97 -29.92
CA GLU A 118 77.52 46.58 -30.06
C GLU A 118 78.00 46.70 -31.50
N VAL A 119 77.16 46.34 -32.48
CA VAL A 119 77.41 46.58 -33.90
C VAL A 119 77.62 48.06 -34.19
N ALA A 120 76.74 48.92 -33.65
CA ALA A 120 76.84 50.37 -33.80
C ALA A 120 78.13 50.93 -33.17
N ARG A 121 78.53 50.40 -32.01
CA ARG A 121 79.74 50.81 -31.28
C ARG A 121 81.03 50.44 -32.03
N ILE A 122 81.15 49.19 -32.49
CA ILE A 122 82.37 48.67 -33.13
C ILE A 122 82.54 49.20 -34.56
N SER A 123 81.42 49.53 -35.23
CA SER A 123 81.43 50.01 -36.62
C SER A 123 81.26 51.52 -36.74
N ALA A 124 81.61 52.28 -35.70
CA ALA A 124 81.48 53.73 -35.69
C ALA A 124 82.22 54.36 -36.90
N GLY A 125 81.46 54.93 -37.82
CA GLY A 125 81.96 55.55 -39.07
C GLY A 125 81.77 54.74 -40.35
N ASP A 126 81.28 53.49 -40.26
CA ASP A 126 80.99 52.61 -41.40
C ASP A 126 79.48 52.49 -41.59
N SER A 127 78.89 53.51 -42.25
CA SER A 127 77.43 53.63 -42.40
C SER A 127 76.82 52.45 -43.17
N ASP A 128 77.52 51.95 -44.19
CA ASP A 128 77.01 50.86 -45.04
C ASP A 128 76.89 49.55 -44.24
N PHE A 129 77.91 49.24 -43.42
CA PHE A 129 77.85 48.07 -42.55
C PHE A 129 76.78 48.19 -41.47
N ILE A 130 76.59 49.38 -40.89
CA ILE A 130 75.51 49.62 -39.91
C ILE A 130 74.15 49.38 -40.58
N THR A 131 73.92 49.92 -41.77
CA THR A 131 72.67 49.73 -42.51
C THR A 131 72.41 48.25 -42.83
N GLN A 132 73.40 47.53 -43.39
CA GLN A 132 73.28 46.10 -43.71
C GLN A 132 73.05 45.25 -42.47
N SER A 133 73.70 45.59 -41.35
CA SER A 133 73.53 44.87 -40.09
C SER A 133 72.15 45.11 -39.47
N CYS A 134 71.65 46.33 -39.51
CA CYS A 134 70.29 46.65 -39.08
C CYS A 134 69.25 45.89 -39.93
N GLU A 135 69.42 45.84 -41.26
CA GLU A 135 68.54 45.08 -42.16
C GLU A 135 68.55 43.58 -41.80
N ALA A 136 69.73 42.98 -41.61
CA ALA A 136 69.86 41.58 -41.22
C ALA A 136 69.24 41.28 -39.83
N LEU A 137 69.52 42.12 -38.83
CA LEU A 137 69.03 41.92 -37.47
C LEU A 137 67.51 42.11 -37.38
N LEU A 138 66.95 43.13 -38.05
CA LEU A 138 65.50 43.32 -38.13
C LEU A 138 64.80 42.16 -38.86
N THR A 139 65.45 41.60 -39.88
CA THR A 139 64.95 40.44 -40.64
C THR A 139 64.81 39.20 -39.73
N ILE A 140 65.84 38.89 -38.92
CA ILE A 140 65.73 37.79 -37.94
C ILE A 140 64.64 38.09 -36.91
N HIS A 141 64.56 39.31 -36.38
CA HIS A 141 63.56 39.67 -35.37
C HIS A 141 62.12 39.52 -35.87
N ALA A 142 61.87 39.86 -37.14
CA ALA A 142 60.57 39.66 -37.77
C ALA A 142 60.22 38.17 -37.91
N VAL A 143 61.17 37.33 -38.35
CA VAL A 143 60.99 35.86 -38.43
C VAL A 143 60.67 35.28 -37.05
N TYR A 144 61.38 35.72 -36.02
CA TYR A 144 61.18 35.29 -34.65
C TYR A 144 59.78 35.67 -34.11
N SER A 145 59.34 36.90 -34.34
CA SER A 145 58.04 37.39 -33.87
C SER A 145 56.87 36.61 -34.48
N ASP A 146 56.95 36.33 -35.79
CA ASP A 146 55.97 35.49 -36.49
C ASP A 146 55.91 34.07 -35.90
N LEU A 147 57.08 33.50 -35.64
CA LEU A 147 57.22 32.17 -35.07
C LEU A 147 56.59 32.09 -33.67
N PHE A 148 56.90 33.06 -32.81
CA PHE A 148 56.32 33.16 -31.48
C PHE A 148 54.78 33.23 -31.52
N HIS A 149 54.21 34.09 -32.38
CA HIS A 149 52.76 34.20 -32.53
C HIS A 149 52.10 32.88 -32.98
N ALA A 150 52.75 32.11 -33.85
CA ALA A 150 52.24 30.81 -34.29
C ALA A 150 52.18 29.80 -33.14
N VAL A 151 53.24 29.71 -32.31
CA VAL A 151 53.32 28.82 -31.14
C VAL A 151 52.23 29.14 -30.11
N VAL A 152 52.10 30.42 -29.73
CA VAL A 152 51.07 30.86 -28.77
C VAL A 152 49.66 30.53 -29.27
N SER A 153 49.39 30.77 -30.55
CA SER A 153 48.09 30.50 -31.16
C SER A 153 47.79 28.99 -31.20
N ALA A 154 48.78 28.15 -31.49
CA ALA A 154 48.63 26.70 -31.49
C ALA A 154 48.37 26.16 -30.08
N HIS A 155 49.09 26.67 -29.09
CA HIS A 155 48.86 26.34 -27.68
C HIS A 155 47.44 26.69 -27.23
N GLY A 156 46.95 27.90 -27.56
CA GLY A 156 45.58 28.32 -27.28
C GLY A 156 44.53 27.39 -27.90
N ARG A 157 44.72 26.99 -29.16
CA ARG A 157 43.83 26.01 -29.84
C ARG A 157 43.86 24.64 -29.17
N ALA A 158 45.02 24.15 -28.76
CA ALA A 158 45.16 22.85 -28.10
C ALA A 158 44.46 22.83 -26.72
N VAL A 159 44.64 23.89 -25.93
CA VAL A 159 43.95 24.05 -24.63
C VAL A 159 42.43 24.10 -24.82
N GLN A 160 41.95 24.88 -25.79
CA GLN A 160 40.52 24.95 -26.09
C GLN A 160 39.95 23.61 -26.58
N SER A 161 40.66 22.91 -27.47
CA SER A 161 40.26 21.60 -27.98
C SER A 161 40.17 20.55 -26.87
N LYS A 162 41.14 20.54 -25.95
CA LYS A 162 41.11 19.69 -24.75
C LYS A 162 39.91 20.01 -23.87
N GLY A 163 39.65 21.30 -23.62
CA GLY A 163 38.49 21.76 -22.85
C GLY A 163 37.17 21.29 -23.46
N ILE A 164 36.99 21.43 -24.78
CA ILE A 164 35.78 20.94 -25.48
C ILE A 164 35.66 19.42 -25.36
N ALA A 165 36.76 18.68 -25.51
CA ALA A 165 36.75 17.22 -25.38
C ALA A 165 36.41 16.75 -23.96
N ASP A 166 36.90 17.44 -22.93
CA ASP A 166 36.57 17.18 -21.53
C ASP A 166 35.08 17.45 -21.23
N HIS A 167 34.56 18.60 -21.66
CA HIS A 167 33.14 18.92 -21.52
C HIS A 167 32.25 17.92 -22.27
N GLY A 168 32.64 17.53 -23.49
CA GLY A 168 31.92 16.52 -24.27
C GLY A 168 31.90 15.14 -23.59
N ARG A 169 32.99 14.74 -22.95
CA ARG A 169 33.03 13.51 -22.14
C ARG A 169 32.12 13.59 -20.93
N ALA A 170 32.23 14.66 -20.14
CA ALA A 170 31.40 14.86 -18.96
C ALA A 170 29.91 14.86 -19.31
N PHE A 171 29.52 15.66 -20.31
CA PHE A 171 28.14 15.74 -20.80
C PHE A 171 27.59 14.37 -21.24
N ARG A 172 28.39 13.57 -21.97
CA ARG A 172 27.97 12.23 -22.40
C ARG A 172 27.77 11.29 -21.21
N THR A 173 28.61 11.37 -20.19
CA THR A 173 28.45 10.58 -18.96
C THR A 173 27.18 10.99 -18.22
N ASP A 174 26.97 12.29 -18.01
CA ASP A 174 25.80 12.82 -17.29
C ASP A 174 24.48 12.45 -17.97
N ILE A 175 24.43 12.53 -19.30
CA ILE A 175 23.28 12.08 -20.09
C ILE A 175 23.05 10.58 -19.92
N SER A 176 24.12 9.79 -20.02
CA SER A 176 24.02 8.32 -19.92
C SER A 176 23.50 7.90 -18.54
N GLU A 177 23.99 8.52 -17.48
CA GLU A 177 23.52 8.29 -16.11
C GLU A 177 22.07 8.74 -15.92
N SER A 178 21.70 9.91 -16.46
CA SER A 178 20.33 10.42 -16.36
C SER A 178 19.33 9.56 -17.13
N LEU A 179 19.69 9.07 -18.32
CA LEU A 179 18.88 8.15 -19.10
C LEU A 179 18.70 6.80 -18.40
N ASN A 180 19.78 6.25 -17.83
CA ASN A 180 19.69 5.00 -17.08
C ASN A 180 18.76 5.14 -15.87
N ARG A 181 18.89 6.22 -15.10
CA ARG A 181 17.97 6.52 -13.99
C ARG A 181 16.51 6.61 -14.47
N ALA A 182 16.25 7.34 -15.56
CA ALA A 182 14.90 7.48 -16.11
C ALA A 182 14.31 6.14 -16.58
N ILE A 183 15.12 5.25 -17.17
CA ILE A 183 14.70 3.91 -17.58
C ILE A 183 14.34 3.05 -16.37
N ASP A 184 15.16 3.07 -15.33
CA ASP A 184 14.91 2.29 -14.12
C ASP A 184 13.70 2.80 -13.33
N ASP A 185 13.53 4.12 -13.23
CA ASP A 185 12.33 4.73 -12.66
C ASP A 185 11.06 4.35 -13.45
N SER A 186 11.15 4.35 -14.78
CA SER A 186 10.04 3.96 -15.66
C SER A 186 9.66 2.49 -15.49
N ARG A 187 10.65 1.60 -15.34
CA ARG A 187 10.41 0.17 -15.02
C ARG A 187 9.73 0.03 -13.66
N GLY A 188 10.27 0.69 -12.64
CA GLY A 188 9.69 0.66 -11.29
C GLY A 188 8.28 1.25 -11.23
N LEU A 189 7.97 2.26 -12.05
CA LEU A 189 6.61 2.81 -12.16
C LEU A 189 5.65 1.84 -12.84
N ARG A 190 6.10 1.16 -13.90
CA ARG A 190 5.29 0.15 -14.61
C ARG A 190 4.93 -1.02 -13.69
N ASP A 191 5.88 -1.49 -12.90
CA ASP A 191 5.66 -2.59 -11.94
C ASP A 191 4.67 -2.18 -10.83
N ARG A 192 4.87 -0.99 -10.25
CA ARG A 192 3.94 -0.43 -9.25
C ARG A 192 2.53 -0.24 -9.81
N THR A 193 2.41 0.21 -11.06
CA THR A 193 1.13 0.38 -11.75
C THR A 193 0.46 -0.98 -11.99
N GLY A 194 1.24 -2.00 -12.37
CA GLY A 194 0.75 -3.37 -12.53
C GLY A 194 0.20 -3.95 -11.23
N GLN A 195 0.97 -3.84 -10.13
CA GLN A 195 0.54 -4.27 -8.80
C GLN A 195 -0.72 -3.52 -8.33
N THR A 196 -0.76 -2.19 -8.55
CA THR A 196 -1.93 -1.37 -8.20
C THR A 196 -3.17 -1.80 -8.98
N SER A 197 -3.04 -2.08 -10.29
CA SER A 197 -4.14 -2.57 -11.12
C SER A 197 -4.64 -3.94 -10.65
N GLN A 198 -3.73 -4.85 -10.28
CA GLN A 198 -4.09 -6.16 -9.75
C GLN A 198 -4.81 -6.04 -8.39
N ALA A 199 -4.31 -5.19 -7.49
CA ALA A 199 -4.95 -4.91 -6.21
C ALA A 199 -6.36 -4.31 -6.39
N ALA A 200 -6.52 -3.37 -7.33
CA ALA A 200 -7.81 -2.78 -7.66
C ALA A 200 -8.82 -3.82 -8.18
N ARG A 201 -8.37 -4.73 -9.07
CA ARG A 201 -9.21 -5.86 -9.53
C ARG A 201 -9.59 -6.81 -8.39
N GLY A 202 -8.64 -7.10 -7.50
CA GLY A 202 -8.91 -7.90 -6.30
C GLY A 202 -9.94 -7.26 -5.38
N MET A 203 -9.83 -5.95 -5.14
CA MET A 203 -10.83 -5.19 -4.37
C MET A 203 -12.21 -5.23 -5.02
N LEU A 204 -12.32 -5.03 -6.34
CA LEU A 204 -13.61 -5.12 -7.03
C LEU A 204 -14.26 -6.50 -6.87
N GLY A 205 -13.47 -7.57 -6.96
CA GLY A 205 -13.95 -8.93 -6.70
C GLY A 205 -14.46 -9.10 -5.27
N LYS A 206 -13.71 -8.64 -4.28
CA LYS A 206 -14.13 -8.69 -2.87
C LYS A 206 -15.36 -7.83 -2.58
N THR A 207 -15.48 -6.65 -3.17
CA THR A 207 -16.70 -5.83 -3.05
C THR A 207 -17.91 -6.55 -3.64
N SER A 208 -17.75 -7.26 -4.76
CA SER A 208 -18.83 -8.07 -5.34
C SER A 208 -19.23 -9.24 -4.43
N GLU A 209 -18.27 -9.93 -3.80
CA GLU A 209 -18.55 -10.99 -2.82
C GLU A 209 -19.32 -10.44 -1.61
N VAL A 210 -18.90 -9.29 -1.08
CA VAL A 210 -19.57 -8.61 0.04
C VAL A 210 -20.99 -8.18 -0.33
N ALA A 211 -21.20 -7.63 -1.52
CA ALA A 211 -22.53 -7.25 -2.00
C ALA A 211 -23.46 -8.47 -2.08
N ALA A 212 -22.98 -9.59 -2.62
CA ALA A 212 -23.75 -10.84 -2.68
C ALA A 212 -24.09 -11.37 -1.27
N ALA A 213 -23.13 -11.35 -0.34
CA ALA A 213 -23.37 -11.75 1.05
C ALA A 213 -24.39 -10.85 1.77
N ALA A 214 -24.36 -9.54 1.49
CA ALA A 214 -25.32 -8.58 2.03
C ALA A 214 -26.74 -8.83 1.48
N GLU A 215 -26.87 -9.12 0.18
CA GLU A 215 -28.16 -9.49 -0.44
C GLU A 215 -28.74 -10.78 0.18
N GLN A 216 -27.91 -11.81 0.37
CA GLN A 216 -28.33 -13.05 1.03
C GLN A 216 -28.77 -12.81 2.47
N SER A 217 -28.04 -11.97 3.22
CA SER A 217 -28.41 -11.60 4.59
C SER A 217 -29.74 -10.85 4.63
N ALA A 218 -29.98 -9.94 3.68
CA ALA A 218 -31.24 -9.21 3.58
C ALA A 218 -32.43 -10.14 3.29
N LEU A 219 -32.23 -11.17 2.46
CA LEU A 219 -33.25 -12.20 2.21
C LEU A 219 -33.54 -13.02 3.48
N ALA A 220 -32.50 -13.51 4.16
CA ALA A 220 -32.65 -14.25 5.41
C ALA A 220 -33.36 -13.42 6.49
N MET A 221 -33.06 -12.13 6.59
CA MET A 221 -33.77 -11.23 7.52
C MET A 221 -35.25 -11.06 7.18
N ARG A 222 -35.61 -10.97 5.88
CA ARG A 222 -37.02 -10.89 5.46
C ARG A 222 -37.78 -12.17 5.81
N GLU A 223 -37.16 -13.33 5.62
CA GLU A 223 -37.74 -14.63 5.98
C GLU A 223 -37.91 -14.78 7.50
N ALA A 224 -36.91 -14.35 8.28
CA ALA A 224 -37.01 -14.32 9.72
C ALA A 224 -38.13 -13.40 10.21
N ALA A 225 -38.28 -12.21 9.60
CA ALA A 225 -39.37 -11.29 9.93
C ALA A 225 -40.75 -11.88 9.58
N HIS A 226 -40.86 -12.59 8.45
CA HIS A 226 -42.10 -13.28 8.08
C HIS A 226 -42.44 -14.41 9.06
N THR A 227 -41.45 -15.20 9.46
CA THR A 227 -41.62 -16.26 10.46
C THR A 227 -42.04 -15.67 11.82
N ALA A 228 -41.41 -14.57 12.25
CA ALA A 228 -41.77 -13.88 13.49
C ALA A 228 -43.22 -13.36 13.46
N ALA A 229 -43.65 -12.77 12.35
CA ALA A 229 -45.04 -12.34 12.18
C ALA A 229 -46.02 -13.53 12.24
N GLY A 230 -45.64 -14.68 11.64
CA GLY A 230 -46.42 -15.92 11.73
C GLY A 230 -46.55 -16.44 13.16
N LEU A 231 -45.47 -16.39 13.96
CA LEU A 231 -45.47 -16.80 15.36
C LEU A 231 -46.36 -15.89 16.23
N ILE A 232 -46.34 -14.58 16.00
CA ILE A 232 -47.22 -13.64 16.70
C ILE A 232 -48.68 -14.00 16.47
N ARG A 233 -49.07 -14.27 15.21
CA ARG A 233 -50.44 -14.71 14.88
C ARG A 233 -50.79 -16.03 15.57
N ALA A 234 -49.89 -17.00 15.57
CA ALA A 234 -50.12 -18.29 16.23
C ALA A 234 -50.30 -18.15 17.76
N ILE A 235 -49.60 -17.21 18.39
CA ILE A 235 -49.75 -16.88 19.81
C ILE A 235 -51.10 -16.23 20.08
N GLU A 236 -51.56 -15.30 19.22
CA GLU A 236 -52.88 -14.68 19.33
C GLU A 236 -54.01 -15.72 19.18
N GLU A 237 -53.90 -16.62 18.21
CA GLU A 237 -54.83 -17.74 18.01
C GLU A 237 -54.85 -18.66 19.25
N SER A 238 -53.68 -19.07 19.75
CA SER A 238 -53.57 -19.90 20.96
C SER A 238 -54.17 -19.23 22.19
N ARG A 239 -53.97 -17.91 22.35
CA ARG A 239 -54.54 -17.13 23.46
C ARG A 239 -56.06 -17.14 23.41
N SER A 240 -56.64 -16.96 22.21
CA SER A 240 -58.09 -17.02 21.99
C SER A 240 -58.63 -18.42 22.33
N GLU A 241 -57.95 -19.48 21.89
CA GLU A 241 -58.34 -20.87 22.21
C GLU A 241 -58.30 -21.14 23.72
N VAL A 242 -57.26 -20.68 24.41
CA VAL A 242 -57.14 -20.80 25.88
C VAL A 242 -58.27 -20.05 26.59
N GLU A 243 -58.63 -18.85 26.13
CA GLU A 243 -59.74 -18.07 26.71
C GLU A 243 -61.09 -18.78 26.53
N VAL A 244 -61.34 -19.37 25.35
CA VAL A 244 -62.53 -20.19 25.10
C VAL A 244 -62.53 -21.44 25.98
N ALA A 245 -61.40 -22.13 26.12
CA ALA A 245 -61.27 -23.31 26.98
C ALA A 245 -61.54 -22.96 28.45
N ALA A 246 -61.00 -21.84 28.94
CA ALA A 246 -61.28 -21.35 30.29
C ALA A 246 -62.78 -21.06 30.50
N GLN A 247 -63.43 -20.41 29.54
CA GLN A 247 -64.88 -20.17 29.60
C GLN A 247 -65.71 -21.47 29.60
N ILE A 248 -65.26 -22.50 28.90
CA ILE A 248 -65.91 -23.82 28.92
C ILE A 248 -65.73 -24.47 30.30
N ALA A 249 -64.52 -24.44 30.85
CA ALA A 249 -64.22 -24.99 32.18
C ALA A 249 -65.05 -24.33 33.28
N THR A 250 -65.14 -22.99 33.29
CA THR A 250 -66.01 -22.26 34.24
C THR A 250 -67.47 -22.68 34.12
N ARG A 251 -68.01 -22.77 32.90
CA ARG A 251 -69.39 -23.23 32.68
C ARG A 251 -69.61 -24.68 33.10
N ALA A 252 -68.60 -25.54 32.97
CA ALA A 252 -68.67 -26.91 33.44
C ALA A 252 -68.73 -26.97 34.97
N ALA A 253 -67.90 -26.18 35.67
CA ALA A 253 -67.94 -26.07 37.13
C ALA A 253 -69.29 -25.57 37.65
N ASP A 254 -69.86 -24.51 37.03
CA ASP A 254 -71.19 -24.00 37.39
C ASP A 254 -72.27 -25.09 37.23
N ARG A 255 -72.23 -25.85 36.13
CA ARG A 255 -73.16 -26.97 35.90
C ARG A 255 -72.99 -28.08 36.92
N SER A 256 -71.77 -28.41 37.32
CA SER A 256 -71.50 -29.40 38.37
C SER A 256 -72.03 -28.94 39.73
N ILE A 257 -71.92 -27.65 40.08
CA ILE A 257 -72.53 -27.09 41.30
C ILE A 257 -74.06 -27.29 41.28
N HIS A 258 -74.72 -26.96 40.17
CA HIS A 258 -76.16 -27.17 40.03
C HIS A 258 -76.55 -28.66 40.12
N ALA A 259 -75.77 -29.56 39.53
CA ALA A 259 -76.03 -31.00 39.61
C ALA A 259 -75.89 -31.56 41.03
N VAL A 260 -74.93 -31.06 41.82
CA VAL A 260 -74.79 -31.41 43.25
C VAL A 260 -76.02 -30.95 44.03
N ALA A 261 -76.46 -29.70 43.86
CA ALA A 261 -77.65 -29.18 44.56
C ALA A 261 -78.92 -30.00 44.26
N ILE A 262 -79.13 -30.40 43.00
CA ILE A 262 -80.25 -31.26 42.61
C ILE A 262 -80.12 -32.65 43.25
N SER A 263 -78.90 -33.18 43.33
CA SER A 263 -78.62 -34.49 43.94
C SER A 263 -78.89 -34.47 45.45
N GLU A 264 -78.54 -33.39 46.15
CA GLU A 264 -78.84 -33.20 47.58
C GLU A 264 -80.36 -33.23 47.83
N VAL A 265 -81.12 -32.46 47.06
CA VAL A 265 -82.60 -32.45 47.13
C VAL A 265 -83.19 -33.84 46.85
N LEU A 266 -82.66 -34.56 45.85
CA LEU A 266 -83.10 -35.92 45.54
C LEU A 266 -82.81 -36.89 46.70
N SER A 267 -81.67 -36.73 47.36
CA SER A 267 -81.29 -37.52 48.54
C SER A 267 -82.24 -37.29 49.72
N GLU A 268 -82.61 -36.03 49.97
CA GLU A 268 -83.62 -35.67 50.98
C GLU A 268 -84.99 -36.31 50.67
N HIS A 269 -85.43 -36.24 49.40
CA HIS A 269 -86.67 -36.88 48.97
C HIS A 269 -86.62 -38.40 49.12
N ALA A 270 -85.49 -39.04 48.79
CA ALA A 270 -85.31 -40.47 48.96
C ALA A 270 -85.37 -40.90 50.43
N GLN A 271 -84.75 -40.14 51.34
CA GLN A 271 -84.85 -40.37 52.79
C GLN A 271 -86.28 -40.20 53.32
N ALA A 272 -87.02 -39.21 52.83
CA ALA A 272 -88.43 -39.03 53.19
C ALA A 272 -89.29 -40.23 52.73
N ILE A 273 -89.05 -40.74 51.51
CA ILE A 273 -89.74 -41.93 51.01
C ILE A 273 -89.36 -43.16 51.86
N GLU A 274 -88.09 -43.33 52.21
CA GLU A 274 -87.64 -44.43 53.08
C GLU A 274 -88.35 -44.42 54.43
N SER A 275 -88.53 -43.24 55.05
CA SER A 275 -89.32 -43.10 56.27
C SER A 275 -90.79 -43.51 56.08
N ILE A 276 -91.40 -43.18 54.93
CA ILE A 276 -92.77 -43.58 54.61
C ILE A 276 -92.86 -45.10 54.41
N LEU A 277 -91.89 -45.71 53.71
CA LEU A 277 -91.83 -47.15 53.51
C LEU A 277 -91.67 -47.90 54.83
N GLY A 278 -90.87 -47.37 55.77
CA GLY A 278 -90.77 -47.89 57.14
C GLY A 278 -92.13 -47.94 57.82
N LEU A 279 -92.89 -46.83 57.78
CA LEU A 279 -94.24 -46.78 58.33
C LEU A 279 -95.21 -47.77 57.64
N ILE A 280 -95.16 -47.88 56.30
CA ILE A 280 -95.99 -48.84 55.55
C ILE A 280 -95.64 -50.27 55.96
N ARG A 281 -94.36 -50.59 56.12
CA ARG A 281 -93.89 -51.91 56.57
C ARG A 281 -94.40 -52.22 57.98
N ASP A 282 -94.37 -51.24 58.88
CA ASP A 282 -94.92 -51.37 60.23
C ASP A 282 -96.44 -51.58 60.20
N ILE A 283 -97.18 -50.82 59.38
CA ILE A 283 -98.62 -50.99 59.18
C ILE A 283 -98.93 -52.38 58.61
N ALA A 284 -98.18 -52.86 57.61
CA ALA A 284 -98.34 -54.18 57.04
C ALA A 284 -98.05 -55.28 58.08
N GLY A 285 -97.01 -55.10 58.91
CA GLY A 285 -96.70 -55.98 60.03
C GLY A 285 -97.82 -56.04 61.07
N GLN A 286 -98.34 -54.88 61.49
CA GLN A 286 -99.49 -54.77 62.39
C GLN A 286 -100.76 -55.40 61.78
N THR A 287 -101.03 -55.15 60.50
CA THR A 287 -102.17 -55.72 59.77
C THR A 287 -102.08 -57.24 59.69
N ASN A 288 -100.88 -57.78 59.43
CA ASN A 288 -100.62 -59.21 59.43
C ASN A 288 -100.85 -59.83 60.83
N LEU A 289 -100.43 -59.16 61.90
CA LEU A 289 -100.69 -59.58 63.28
C LEU A 289 -102.19 -59.53 63.64
N LEU A 290 -102.89 -58.47 63.25
CA LEU A 290 -104.34 -58.33 63.43
C LEU A 290 -105.10 -59.44 62.67
N ALA A 291 -104.71 -59.69 61.41
CA ALA A 291 -105.28 -60.74 60.58
C ALA A 291 -105.03 -62.13 61.18
N LEU A 292 -103.82 -62.39 61.69
CA LEU A 292 -103.50 -63.62 62.39
C LEU A 292 -104.38 -63.83 63.63
N ASN A 293 -104.53 -62.79 64.46
CA ASN A 293 -105.42 -62.83 65.63
C ASN A 293 -106.88 -63.11 65.22
N ALA A 294 -107.35 -62.49 64.12
CA ALA A 294 -108.67 -62.75 63.57
C ALA A 294 -108.83 -64.18 63.02
N THR A 295 -107.80 -64.75 62.38
CA THR A 295 -107.79 -66.16 61.95
C THR A 295 -107.90 -67.12 63.13
N ILE A 296 -107.18 -66.83 64.23
CA ILE A 296 -107.25 -67.63 65.47
C ILE A 296 -108.66 -67.59 66.06
N GLU A 297 -109.26 -66.40 66.18
CA GLU A 297 -110.61 -66.25 66.75
C GLU A 297 -111.69 -66.85 65.83
N ALA A 298 -111.53 -66.73 64.51
CA ALA A 298 -112.42 -67.37 63.54
C ALA A 298 -112.35 -68.91 63.62
N ALA A 299 -111.16 -69.48 63.83
CA ALA A 299 -110.99 -70.92 64.08
C ALA A 299 -111.65 -71.36 65.40
N ARG A 300 -111.60 -70.50 66.42
CA ARG A 300 -112.22 -70.74 67.74
C ARG A 300 -113.75 -70.75 67.68
N ALA A 301 -114.36 -69.99 66.78
CA ALA A 301 -115.81 -69.94 66.56
C ALA A 301 -116.39 -71.14 65.76
N GLY A 302 -115.54 -72.07 65.29
CA GLY A 302 -115.98 -73.28 64.57
C GLY A 302 -116.71 -72.97 63.26
N ASP A 303 -117.84 -73.65 63.00
CA ASP A 303 -118.58 -73.50 61.73
C ASP A 303 -119.18 -72.10 61.53
N ALA A 304 -119.50 -71.37 62.60
CA ALA A 304 -120.00 -69.99 62.53
C ALA A 304 -118.91 -68.99 62.10
N GLY A 305 -117.63 -69.35 62.21
CA GLY A 305 -116.48 -68.50 61.91
C GLY A 305 -115.91 -68.64 60.49
N ARG A 306 -116.40 -69.57 59.65
CA ARG A 306 -115.79 -69.88 58.33
C ARG A 306 -115.67 -68.66 57.41
N GLY A 307 -116.70 -67.81 57.35
CA GLY A 307 -116.67 -66.59 56.53
C GLY A 307 -115.61 -65.59 57.02
N PHE A 308 -115.49 -65.43 58.34
CA PHE A 308 -114.45 -64.59 58.96
C PHE A 308 -113.04 -65.17 58.76
N ALA A 309 -112.88 -66.49 58.77
CA ALA A 309 -111.60 -67.15 58.53
C ALA A 309 -111.08 -66.88 57.11
N VAL A 310 -111.95 -66.89 56.10
CA VAL A 310 -111.59 -66.57 54.71
C VAL A 310 -111.15 -65.11 54.59
N VAL A 311 -111.91 -64.17 55.17
CA VAL A 311 -111.53 -62.74 55.15
C VAL A 311 -110.22 -62.50 55.89
N ALA A 312 -110.02 -63.10 57.06
CA ALA A 312 -108.79 -62.97 57.83
C ALA A 312 -107.57 -63.50 57.07
N GLN A 313 -107.71 -64.63 56.36
CA GLN A 313 -106.63 -65.18 55.53
C GLN A 313 -106.32 -64.29 54.32
N GLU A 314 -107.33 -63.69 53.69
CA GLU A 314 -107.15 -62.74 52.58
C GLU A 314 -106.44 -61.47 53.05
N VAL A 315 -106.83 -60.90 54.20
CA VAL A 315 -106.17 -59.73 54.81
C VAL A 315 -104.72 -60.06 55.18
N LYS A 316 -104.47 -61.27 55.71
CA LYS A 316 -103.10 -61.75 56.02
C LYS A 316 -102.25 -61.84 54.75
N SER A 317 -102.80 -62.41 53.68
CA SER A 317 -102.12 -62.50 52.38
C SER A 317 -101.80 -61.12 51.82
N LEU A 318 -102.78 -60.21 51.84
CA LEU A 318 -102.62 -58.83 51.38
C LEU A 318 -101.53 -58.11 52.17
N ALA A 319 -101.50 -58.26 53.50
CA ALA A 319 -100.45 -57.67 54.35
C ALA A 319 -99.05 -58.19 54.01
N ILE A 320 -98.88 -59.50 53.75
CA ILE A 320 -97.61 -60.08 53.30
C ILE A 320 -97.22 -59.54 51.92
N HIS A 321 -98.16 -59.42 50.99
CA HIS A 321 -97.93 -58.83 49.68
C HIS A 321 -97.53 -57.35 49.78
N THR A 322 -98.18 -56.56 50.64
CA THR A 322 -97.82 -55.18 50.92
C THR A 322 -96.41 -55.08 51.49
N ALA A 323 -96.04 -55.92 52.45
CA ALA A 323 -94.69 -55.92 53.03
C ALA A 323 -93.62 -56.22 51.96
N ARG A 324 -93.82 -57.25 51.13
CA ARG A 324 -92.90 -57.57 50.02
C ARG A 324 -92.79 -56.43 49.00
N ALA A 325 -93.92 -55.87 48.57
CA ALA A 325 -93.93 -54.74 47.66
C ALA A 325 -93.20 -53.52 48.26
N THR A 326 -93.33 -53.30 49.57
CA THR A 326 -92.62 -52.24 50.29
C THR A 326 -91.11 -52.49 50.32
N ASP A 327 -90.68 -53.72 50.57
CA ASP A 327 -89.26 -54.11 50.53
C ASP A 327 -88.67 -53.94 49.12
N ASP A 328 -89.41 -54.30 48.06
CA ASP A 328 -89.01 -54.09 46.67
C ASP A 328 -88.83 -52.60 46.34
N VAL A 329 -89.77 -51.74 46.78
CA VAL A 329 -89.65 -50.28 46.60
C VAL A 329 -88.47 -49.74 47.42
N ALA A 330 -88.26 -50.21 48.65
CA ALA A 330 -87.12 -49.80 49.48
C ALA A 330 -85.78 -50.12 48.80
N ALA A 331 -85.65 -51.29 48.17
CA ALA A 331 -84.47 -51.64 47.38
C ALA A 331 -84.23 -50.69 46.20
N LYS A 332 -85.30 -50.19 45.55
CA LYS A 332 -85.19 -49.18 44.48
C LYS A 332 -84.77 -47.82 45.02
N ILE A 333 -85.28 -47.41 46.18
CA ILE A 333 -84.89 -46.14 46.82
C ILE A 333 -83.41 -46.17 47.24
N ALA A 334 -82.93 -47.29 47.81
CA ALA A 334 -81.52 -47.46 48.14
C ALA A 334 -80.61 -47.36 46.90
N ALA A 335 -81.02 -47.92 45.76
CA ALA A 335 -80.29 -47.78 44.51
C ALA A 335 -80.26 -46.33 44.00
N ILE A 336 -81.35 -45.57 44.17
CA ILE A 336 -81.41 -44.14 43.82
C ILE A 336 -80.44 -43.33 44.71
N GLN A 337 -80.42 -43.58 46.03
CA GLN A 337 -79.48 -42.92 46.95
C GLN A 337 -78.03 -43.21 46.57
N ALA A 338 -77.68 -44.46 46.26
CA ALA A 338 -76.33 -44.83 45.84
C ALA A 338 -75.92 -44.11 44.54
N ALA A 339 -76.79 -44.08 43.53
CA ALA A 339 -76.53 -43.36 42.28
C ALA A 339 -76.38 -41.84 42.49
N THR A 340 -77.14 -41.28 43.43
CA THR A 340 -77.07 -39.87 43.81
C THR A 340 -75.73 -39.55 44.49
N SER A 341 -75.28 -40.39 45.42
CA SER A 341 -73.98 -40.25 46.08
C SER A 341 -72.82 -40.30 45.07
N GLN A 342 -72.88 -41.23 44.11
CA GLN A 342 -71.88 -41.32 43.04
C GLN A 342 -71.86 -40.08 42.15
N THR A 343 -73.03 -39.47 41.90
CA THR A 343 -73.15 -38.23 41.12
C THR A 343 -72.52 -37.03 41.83
N VAL A 344 -72.66 -36.95 43.16
CA VAL A 344 -72.01 -35.91 43.97
C VAL A 344 -70.49 -36.07 43.95
N GLU A 345 -69.98 -37.28 44.12
CA GLU A 345 -68.53 -37.56 44.08
C GLU A 345 -67.93 -37.21 42.72
N ALA A 346 -68.56 -37.64 41.62
CA ALA A 346 -68.10 -37.34 40.27
C ALA A 346 -68.08 -35.83 39.98
N ASN A 347 -69.09 -35.09 40.44
CA ASN A 347 -69.12 -33.64 40.29
C ASN A 347 -68.12 -32.92 41.21
N GLY A 348 -67.82 -33.49 42.39
CA GLY A 348 -66.73 -33.02 43.25
C GLY A 348 -65.39 -33.09 42.54
N ALA A 349 -65.08 -34.21 41.90
CA ALA A 349 -63.86 -34.35 41.10
C ALA A 349 -63.77 -33.34 39.94
N ILE A 350 -64.88 -33.04 39.27
CA ILE A 350 -64.92 -32.00 38.22
C ILE A 350 -64.56 -30.63 38.81
N ARG A 351 -65.07 -30.29 39.99
CA ARG A 351 -64.77 -29.02 40.66
C ARG A 351 -63.30 -28.92 41.02
N ASP A 352 -62.70 -29.99 41.52
CA ASP A 352 -61.29 -30.01 41.91
C ASP A 352 -60.39 -29.87 40.67
N ILE A 353 -60.71 -30.54 39.55
CA ILE A 353 -59.97 -30.42 38.27
C ILE A 353 -60.02 -28.99 37.70
N VAL A 354 -61.15 -28.28 37.84
CA VAL A 354 -61.27 -26.89 37.36
C VAL A 354 -60.57 -25.90 38.32
N GLY A 355 -60.33 -26.31 39.58
CA GLY A 355 -59.67 -25.50 40.60
C GLY A 355 -58.13 -25.58 40.62
N GLU A 356 -57.53 -26.60 40.00
CA GLU A 356 -56.08 -26.74 39.80
C GLU A 356 -55.51 -25.78 38.74
#